data_AF-A0A7C4UEV5-F1
#
_entry.id   AF-A0A7C4UEV5-F1
#
_cell.length_a   1.000
_cell.length_b   1.000
_cell.length_c   1.000
_cell.angle_alpha   90.00
_cell.angle_beta   90.00
_cell.angle_gamma   90.00
#
_symmetry.space_group_name_H-M   'P 1'
#
loop_
_entity.id
_entity.type
_entity.pdbx_description
1 polymer ?
#
loop_
_entity_poly.entity_id
_entity_poly.type
_entity_poly.pdbx_seq_one_letter_code
_entity_poly.pdbx_strand_id
1 'polypeptide(L)' 'MRIVELAAFHVRIPLRRVIRHASHVRTETDNVVVRCVLSDKSVGFG' A
#
# COMPACT_ATOMS: atom_id res chain seq x y z
N MET A 1 23.72 3.66 0.33
CA MET A 1 22.29 3.34 0.12
C MET A 1 22.17 1.91 -0.42
N ARG A 2 21.84 0.92 0.42
CA ARG A 2 21.63 -0.48 0.02
C ARG A 2 20.41 -1.03 0.74
N ILE A 3 19.50 -1.66 0.00
CA ILE A 3 18.33 -2.36 0.56
C ILE A 3 18.79 -3.69 1.15
N VAL A 4 18.31 -4.01 2.36
CA VAL A 4 18.61 -5.27 3.06
C VAL A 4 17.37 -6.10 3.37
N GLU A 5 16.17 -5.50 3.37
CA GLU A 5 14.90 -6.21 3.52
C GLU A 5 13.81 -5.52 2.71
N LEU A 6 12.95 -6.31 2.07
CA LEU A 6 11.72 -5.87 1.42
C LEU A 6 10.55 -6.75 1.89
N ALA A 7 9.46 -6.10 2.27
CA ALA A 7 8.20 -6.76 2.56
C ALA A 7 7.08 -6.09 1.78
N ALA A 8 6.24 -6.88 1.11
CA ALA A 8 5.06 -6.40 0.40
C ALA A 8 3.80 -6.90 1.10
N PHE A 9 2.87 -5.99 1.35
CA PHE A 9 1.61 -6.27 2.02
C PHE A 9 0.47 -5.95 1.06
N HIS A 10 -0.34 -6.94 0.74
CA HIS A 10 -1.62 -6.70 0.07
C HIS A 10 -2.64 -6.28 1.12
N VAL A 11 -3.13 -5.05 1.03
CA VAL A 11 -3.99 -4.42 2.04
C VAL A 11 -5.28 -3.93 1.39
N ARG A 12 -6.39 -4.41 1.94
CA ARG A 12 -7.73 -3.93 1.62
C ARG A 12 -8.11 -2.80 2.58
N ILE A 13 -8.48 -1.65 2.04
CA ILE A 13 -8.84 -0.46 2.80
C ILE A 13 -10.31 -0.12 2.50
N PRO A 14 -11.22 -0.19 3.49
CA PRO A 14 -12.60 0.22 3.30
C PRO A 14 -12.68 1.75 3.12
N LEU A 15 -13.49 2.19 2.16
CA LEU A 15 -13.73 3.60 1.91
C LEU A 15 -14.82 4.12 2.86
N ARG A 16 -14.62 5.33 3.40
CA ARG A 16 -15.60 5.98 4.28
C ARG A 16 -16.95 6.22 3.62
N ARG A 17 -16.98 6.32 2.29
CA ARG A 17 -18.19 6.48 1.48
C ARG A 17 -18.05 5.70 0.18
N VAL A 18 -19.19 5.27 -0.37
CA VAL A 18 -19.23 4.62 -1.69
C VAL A 18 -18.83 5.63 -2.77
N ILE A 19 -17.81 5.28 -3.56
CA ILE A 19 -17.40 6.07 -4.73
C ILE A 19 -18.09 5.47 -5.96
N ARG A 20 -18.78 6.31 -6.74
CA ARG A 20 -19.49 5.91 -7.96
C ARG A 20 -18.97 6.69 -9.17
N HIS A 21 -18.53 5.96 -10.18
CA HIS A 21 -18.27 6.45 -11.53
C HIS A 21 -19.30 5.86 -12.49
N ALA A 22 -19.38 6.36 -13.72
CA ALA A 22 -20.35 5.92 -14.72
C ALA A 22 -20.31 4.39 -14.98
N SER A 23 -19.13 3.77 -14.87
CA SER A 23 -18.91 2.36 -15.17
C SER A 23 -18.57 1.51 -13.94
N HIS A 24 -18.42 2.11 -12.75
CA HIS A 24 -17.86 1.39 -11.62
C HIS A 24 -18.25 1.96 -10.26
N VAL A 25 -18.42 1.08 -9.28
CA VAL A 25 -18.76 1.44 -7.90
C VAL A 25 -17.78 0.74 -6.97
N ARG A 26 -17.18 1.49 -6.02
CA ARG A 26 -16.21 0.97 -5.06
C ARG A 26 -16.63 1.30 -3.65
N THR A 27 -16.54 0.30 -2.78
CA THR A 27 -16.68 0.41 -1.32
C THR A 27 -15.34 0.27 -0.62
N GLU A 28 -14.30 -0.19 -1.33
CA GLU A 28 -12.98 -0.47 -0.81
C GLU A 28 -11.90 -0.30 -1.90
N THR A 29 -10.65 -0.27 -1.46
CA THR A 29 -9.47 -0.28 -2.33
C THR A 29 -8.54 -1.39 -1.91
N ASP A 30 -8.08 -2.18 -2.89
CA ASP A 30 -6.98 -3.10 -2.70
C ASP A 30 -5.68 -2.39 -3.10
N ASN A 31 -4.68 -2.40 -2.21
CA ASN A 31 -3.41 -1.69 -2.38
C ASN A 31 -2.27 -2.64 -2.04
N VAL A 32 -1.09 -2.37 -2.60
CA VAL A 32 0.14 -3.00 -2.15
C VAL A 32 0.95 -1.95 -1.42
N VAL A 33 1.26 -2.19 -0.15
CA VAL A 33 2.19 -1.37 0.63
C VAL A 33 3.51 -2.09 0.72
N VAL A 34 4.60 -1.42 0.39
CA VAL A 34 5.95 -1.97 0.45
C VAL A 34 6.71 -1.32 1.59
N ARG A 35 7.29 -2.13 2.48
CA ARG A 35 8.28 -1.69 3.47
C ARG A 35 9.67 -2.04 2.95
N CYS A 36 10.56 -1.06 2.96
CA CYS A 36 11.96 -1.21 2.59
C CYS A 36 12.85 -0.88 3.80
N VAL A 37 13.77 -1.77 4.16
CA VAL A 37 14.79 -1.53 5.19
C VAL A 37 16.15 -1.40 4.51
N LEU A 38 16.88 -0.33 4.83
CA LEU A 38 18.22 -0.07 4.34
C LEU A 38 19.29 -0.61 5.31
N SER A 39 20.52 -0.76 4.82
CA SER A 39 21.64 -1.30 5.60
C SER A 39 22.00 -0.47 6.84
N ASP A 40 21.63 0.81 6.88
CA ASP A 40 21.77 1.70 8.04
C ASP A 40 20.56 1.63 9.01
N LYS A 41 19.62 0.71 8.75
CA LYS A 41 18.34 0.50 9.46
C LYS A 41 17.28 1.57 9.19
N SER A 42 17.49 2.50 8.26
CA SER A 42 16.44 3.40 7.80
C SER A 42 15.29 2.60 7.19
N VAL A 43 14.05 3.01 7.46
CA VAL A 43 12.83 2.36 6.96
C VAL A 43 12.04 3.30 6.08
N GLY A 44 11.65 2.85 4.90
CA GLY A 44 10.78 3.56 3.96
C GLY A 44 9.50 2.77 3.66
N PHE A 45 8.43 3.48 3.33
CA PHE A 45 7.15 2.92 2.91
C PHE A 45 6.70 3.55 1.59
N GLY A 46 6.01 2.78 0.75
CA GLY A 46 5.45 3.22 -0.53
C GLY A 46 4.35 2.29 -1.02
#